data_AF-A0A970KZ14-F1
#
_entry.id   AF-A0A970KZ14-F1
#
_cell.length_a   1.000
_cell.length_b   1.000
_cell.length_c   1.000
_cell.angle_alpha   90.00
_cell.angle_beta   90.00
_cell.angle_gamma   90.00
#
_symmetry.space_group_name_H-M   'P 1'
#
loop_
_entity.id
_entity.type
_entity.pdbx_description
1 polymer ?
#
loop_
_entity_poly.entity_id
_entity_poly.type
_entity_poly.pdbx_seq_one_letter_code
_entity_poly.pdbx_strand_id
1 'polypeptide(L)'
;MDELGLLLESGTGGMAKYKRIRQRYPKAHGIDRIDAACVGGSGAKVVLDSKIPILTTTALGGGSRQMCHLDNHGFSRSKPKAVKRVSGFQTGDTVRVVIEEGKYRGVQVGGAVVRERGHF
;
A
#
# COMPACT_ATOMS: atom_id res chain seq x y z
N MET A 1 28.30 11.05 2.51
CA MET A 1 27.29 10.62 3.48
C MET A 1 26.23 11.70 3.51
N ASP A 2 24.96 11.33 3.59
CA ASP A 2 23.89 12.30 3.81
C ASP A 2 23.87 12.78 5.27
N GLU A 3 22.99 13.73 5.59
CA GLU A 3 22.80 14.25 6.96
C GLU A 3 22.42 13.15 7.98
N LEU A 4 22.03 11.97 7.50
CA LEU A 4 21.66 10.80 8.30
C LEU A 4 22.80 9.78 8.46
N GLY A 5 24.00 10.05 7.90
CA GLY A 5 25.15 9.15 7.98
C GLY A 5 25.04 7.90 7.10
N LEU A 6 24.10 7.88 6.14
CA LEU A 6 23.87 6.77 5.22
C LEU A 6 24.69 6.94 3.94
N LEU A 7 24.95 5.80 3.30
CA LEU A 7 25.55 5.73 1.97
C LEU A 7 24.51 6.14 0.93
N LEU A 8 24.64 7.37 0.45
CA LEU A 8 23.82 7.91 -0.63
C LEU A 8 24.48 7.60 -1.99
N GLU A 9 23.76 6.86 -2.83
CA GLU A 9 24.12 6.69 -4.25
C GLU A 9 23.17 7.49 -5.12
N SER A 10 23.72 8.29 -6.04
CA SER A 10 22.95 9.03 -7.04
C SER A 10 23.38 8.62 -8.44
N GLY A 11 22.50 8.84 -9.42
CA GLY A 11 22.78 8.52 -10.82
C GLY A 11 21.84 9.24 -11.76
N THR A 12 22.24 9.37 -13.02
CA THR A 12 21.40 10.00 -14.04
C THR A 12 20.39 8.99 -14.60
N GLY A 13 19.24 9.49 -15.09
CA GLY A 13 18.27 8.63 -15.78
C GLY A 13 18.86 7.90 -16.99
N GLY A 14 19.83 8.51 -17.68
CA GLY A 14 20.59 7.88 -18.76
C GLY A 14 21.40 6.66 -18.29
N MET A 15 22.04 6.74 -17.13
CA MET A 15 22.78 5.61 -16.56
C MET A 15 21.85 4.46 -16.13
N ALA A 16 20.69 4.77 -15.53
CA ALA A 16 19.69 3.77 -15.17
C ALA A 16 19.18 3.03 -16.43
N LYS A 17 18.86 3.76 -17.51
CA LYS A 17 18.47 3.20 -18.80
C LYS A 17 19.56 2.29 -19.40
N TYR A 18 20.82 2.75 -19.38
CA TYR A 18 21.95 1.96 -19.90
C TYR A 18 22.13 0.64 -19.13
N LYS A 19 22.10 0.68 -17.80
CA LYS A 19 22.20 -0.50 -16.93
C LYS A 19 21.04 -1.46 -17.11
N ARG A 20 19.82 -0.95 -17.27
CA ARG A 20 18.63 -1.74 -17.58
C ARG A 20 18.80 -2.53 -18.87
N ILE A 21 19.21 -1.86 -19.96
CA ILE A 21 19.43 -2.48 -21.27
C ILE A 21 20.52 -3.54 -21.19
N ARG A 22 21.64 -3.22 -20.53
CA ARG A 22 22.76 -4.15 -20.34
C ARG A 22 22.34 -5.42 -19.60
N GLN A 23 21.42 -5.31 -18.64
CA GLN A 23 20.87 -6.42 -17.86
C GLN A 23 19.63 -7.08 -18.52
N ARG A 24 19.27 -6.67 -19.74
CA ARG A 24 18.16 -7.23 -20.54
C ARG A 24 16.77 -7.08 -19.91
N TYR A 25 16.55 -6.06 -19.10
CA TYR A 25 15.22 -5.78 -18.55
C TYR A 25 14.36 -4.97 -19.54
N PRO A 26 13.10 -5.38 -19.79
CA PRO A 26 12.19 -4.64 -20.66
C PRO A 26 11.73 -3.33 -20.02
N LYS A 27 11.35 -2.36 -20.86
CA LYS A 27 10.70 -1.12 -20.40
C LYS A 27 9.21 -1.42 -20.14
N ALA A 28 8.84 -1.70 -18.90
CA ALA A 28 7.45 -1.99 -18.51
C ALA A 28 6.77 -0.76 -17.90
N HIS A 29 5.44 -0.64 -17.98
CA HIS A 29 4.64 0.49 -17.46
C HIS A 29 4.76 0.75 -15.94
N GLY A 30 5.46 -0.09 -15.19
CA GLY A 30 6.00 0.20 -13.85
C GLY A 30 7.46 0.67 -13.91
N ILE A 31 7.72 1.67 -14.75
CA ILE A 31 9.07 2.14 -15.18
C ILE A 31 9.95 2.47 -13.97
N ASP A 32 9.36 2.89 -12.85
CA ASP A 32 10.10 3.39 -11.70
C ASP A 32 10.81 2.30 -10.90
N ARG A 33 10.30 1.06 -10.82
CA ARG A 33 10.94 0.04 -9.96
C ARG A 33 12.25 -0.47 -10.54
N ILE A 34 12.24 -0.84 -11.81
CA ILE A 34 13.42 -1.41 -12.48
C ILE A 34 14.45 -0.32 -12.70
N ASP A 35 14.02 0.88 -13.11
CA ASP A 35 14.94 2.00 -13.29
C ASP A 35 15.51 2.46 -11.94
N ALA A 36 14.71 2.53 -10.85
CA ALA A 36 15.22 2.84 -9.51
C ALA A 36 16.23 1.82 -9.01
N ALA A 37 15.99 0.53 -9.22
CA ALA A 37 16.94 -0.51 -8.83
C ALA A 37 18.27 -0.42 -9.61
N CYS A 38 18.23 0.13 -10.83
CA CYS A 38 19.42 0.32 -11.67
C CYS A 38 20.18 1.64 -11.38
N VAL A 39 19.76 2.43 -10.39
CA VAL A 39 20.45 3.67 -9.98
C VAL A 39 21.73 3.34 -9.18
N GLY A 40 22.69 4.26 -9.18
CA GLY A 40 23.87 4.16 -8.32
C GLY A 40 24.88 3.09 -8.74
N GLY A 41 25.98 2.95 -7.98
CA GLY A 41 27.01 1.94 -8.24
C GLY A 41 26.48 0.51 -8.10
N SER A 42 25.60 0.31 -7.13
CA SER A 42 24.93 -0.95 -6.82
C SER A 42 24.00 -1.46 -7.94
N GLY A 43 23.42 -0.56 -8.75
CA GLY A 43 22.48 -0.91 -9.83
C GLY A 43 23.10 -1.63 -11.05
N ALA A 44 24.40 -1.93 -11.04
CA ALA A 44 25.07 -2.64 -12.14
C ALA A 44 24.81 -4.15 -12.16
N LYS A 45 24.39 -4.74 -11.02
CA LYS A 45 24.08 -6.17 -10.87
C LYS A 45 22.83 -6.34 -9.99
N VAL A 46 21.67 -6.24 -10.60
CA VAL A 46 20.38 -6.37 -9.94
C VAL A 46 19.68 -7.62 -10.46
N VAL A 47 19.11 -8.42 -9.55
CA VAL A 47 18.25 -9.55 -9.90
C VAL A 47 16.81 -9.16 -9.56
N LEU A 48 16.00 -8.92 -10.59
CA LEU A 48 14.58 -8.65 -10.46
C LEU A 48 13.82 -9.71 -11.26
N ASP A 49 12.88 -10.38 -10.61
CA ASP A 49 11.91 -11.19 -11.33
C ASP A 49 10.81 -10.26 -11.89
N SER A 50 10.70 -10.24 -13.23
CA SER A 50 9.74 -9.41 -13.96
C SER A 50 8.29 -9.85 -13.73
N LYS A 51 8.07 -11.03 -13.14
CA LYS A 51 6.75 -11.57 -12.81
C LYS A 51 6.26 -11.22 -11.41
N ILE A 52 7.06 -10.52 -10.61
CA ILE A 52 6.63 -10.13 -9.25
C ILE A 52 5.46 -9.15 -9.37
N PRO A 53 4.28 -9.45 -8.80
CA PRO A 53 3.15 -8.54 -8.84
C PRO A 53 3.49 -7.25 -8.10
N ILE A 54 3.08 -6.12 -8.66
CA ILE A 54 3.19 -4.82 -8.01
C ILE A 54 2.05 -4.71 -7.01
N LEU A 55 2.37 -4.50 -5.73
CA LEU A 55 1.37 -4.14 -4.74
C LEU A 55 0.98 -2.67 -4.95
N THR A 56 -0.19 -2.45 -5.55
CA THR A 56 -0.77 -1.11 -5.70
C THR A 56 -1.51 -0.75 -4.42
N THR A 57 -0.91 0.08 -3.58
CA THR A 57 -1.58 0.65 -2.40
C THR A 57 -2.02 2.08 -2.69
N THR A 58 -3.31 2.36 -2.57
CA THR A 58 -3.84 3.72 -2.67
C THR A 58 -3.93 4.34 -1.27
N ALA A 59 -3.39 5.54 -1.10
CA ALA A 59 -3.60 6.30 0.12
C ALA A 59 -5.03 6.87 0.12
N LEU A 60 -5.91 6.33 0.97
CA LEU A 60 -7.32 6.75 1.08
C LEU A 60 -7.52 7.99 2.00
N GLY A 61 -6.44 8.63 2.43
CA GLY A 61 -6.47 9.75 3.37
C GLY A 61 -6.55 9.34 4.84
N GLY A 62 -6.49 10.35 5.72
CA GLY A 62 -6.70 10.15 7.16
C GLY A 62 -8.18 9.91 7.46
N GLY A 63 -8.48 9.09 8.47
CA GLY A 63 -9.85 8.86 8.91
C GLY A 63 -10.60 10.18 9.19
N SER A 64 -11.93 10.14 9.09
CA SER A 64 -12.75 11.33 9.36
C SER A 64 -12.48 11.89 10.75
N ARG A 65 -12.28 13.22 10.84
CA ARG A 65 -12.22 13.94 12.13
C ARG A 65 -13.59 14.02 12.81
N GLN A 66 -14.66 13.73 12.08
CA GLN A 66 -16.00 13.66 12.62
C GLN A 66 -16.16 12.39 13.46
N MET A 67 -16.08 12.56 14.78
CA MET A 67 -16.18 11.46 15.74
C MET A 67 -17.60 10.90 15.87
N CYS A 68 -18.61 11.76 15.74
CA CYS A 68 -20.03 11.39 15.87
C CYS A 68 -20.82 11.84 14.64
N HIS A 69 -21.74 11.00 14.18
CA HIS A 69 -22.71 11.39 13.17
C HIS A 69 -23.74 12.34 13.80
N LEU A 70 -24.02 13.44 13.10
CA LEU A 70 -24.98 14.46 13.51
C LEU A 70 -26.32 14.21 12.80
N ASP A 71 -27.43 14.65 13.39
CA ASP A 71 -28.70 14.77 12.67
C ASP A 71 -28.73 16.05 11.81
N ASN A 72 -29.84 16.27 11.11
CA ASN A 72 -30.04 17.47 10.29
C ASN A 72 -30.08 18.77 11.12
N HIS A 73 -30.18 18.67 12.45
CA HIS A 73 -30.25 19.77 13.40
C HIS A 73 -28.94 19.96 14.21
N GLY A 74 -27.91 19.14 13.96
CA GLY A 74 -26.61 19.23 14.62
C GLY A 74 -26.48 18.45 15.94
N PHE A 75 -27.46 17.63 16.33
CA PHE A 75 -27.37 16.80 17.53
C PHE A 75 -26.68 15.46 17.23
N SER A 76 -25.88 14.96 18.17
CA SER A 76 -25.17 13.69 18.02
C SER A 76 -26.14 12.50 18.01
N ARG A 77 -26.12 11.72 16.93
CA ARG A 77 -26.90 10.46 16.81
C ARG A 77 -26.11 9.22 17.18
N SER A 78 -24.77 9.29 17.07
CA SER A 78 -23.88 8.17 17.36
C SER A 78 -22.90 8.50 18.47
N LYS A 79 -22.39 7.46 19.12
CA LYS A 79 -21.26 7.57 20.04
C LYS A 79 -19.94 7.58 19.24
N PRO A 80 -18.88 8.21 19.76
CA PRO A 80 -17.56 8.17 19.15
C PRO A 80 -17.03 6.73 19.12
N LYS A 81 -16.30 6.37 18.06
CA LYS A 81 -15.64 5.05 17.99
C LYS A 81 -14.59 4.97 19.11
N ALA A 82 -14.80 4.09 20.09
CA ALA A 82 -13.90 3.96 21.24
C ALA A 82 -12.56 3.30 20.89
N VAL A 83 -12.57 2.36 19.93
CA VAL A 83 -11.39 1.55 19.60
C VAL A 83 -11.01 1.71 18.14
N LYS A 84 -9.75 2.05 17.85
CA LYS A 84 -9.26 2.24 16.48
C LYS A 84 -9.15 0.93 15.71
N ARG A 85 -8.68 -0.14 16.37
CA ARG A 85 -8.46 -1.48 15.80
C ARG A 85 -9.31 -2.51 16.53
N VAL A 86 -9.95 -3.42 15.78
CA VAL A 86 -10.70 -4.55 16.35
C VAL A 86 -10.16 -5.81 15.69
N SER A 87 -9.81 -6.82 16.51
CA SER A 87 -9.22 -8.08 16.04
C SER A 87 -7.97 -7.90 15.17
N GLY A 88 -7.18 -6.84 15.42
CA GLY A 88 -5.98 -6.51 14.65
C GLY A 88 -6.23 -5.69 13.38
N PHE A 89 -7.47 -5.53 12.94
CA PHE A 89 -7.82 -4.79 11.73
C PHE A 89 -8.25 -3.35 12.02
N GLN A 90 -7.99 -2.45 11.06
CA GLN A 90 -8.48 -1.09 11.01
C GLN A 90 -9.34 -0.86 9.75
N THR A 91 -10.28 0.09 9.83
CA THR A 91 -11.01 0.54 8.64
C THR A 91 -10.02 1.07 7.59
N GLY A 92 -10.11 0.52 6.38
CA GLY A 92 -9.21 0.84 5.26
C GLY A 92 -8.11 -0.19 5.01
N ASP A 93 -7.89 -1.15 5.91
CA ASP A 93 -6.93 -2.22 5.68
C ASP A 93 -7.38 -3.10 4.50
N THR A 94 -6.45 -3.44 3.61
CA THR A 94 -6.73 -4.39 2.51
C THR A 94 -6.66 -5.81 3.06
N VAL A 95 -7.79 -6.52 3.03
CA VAL A 95 -7.92 -7.86 3.58
C VAL A 95 -8.37 -8.87 2.53
N ARG A 96 -7.96 -10.12 2.70
CA ARG A 96 -8.48 -11.28 1.98
C ARG A 96 -9.27 -12.14 2.96
N VAL A 97 -10.57 -12.23 2.77
CA VAL A 97 -11.47 -13.03 3.60
C VAL A 97 -11.78 -14.33 2.88
N VAL A 98 -11.67 -15.45 3.59
CA VAL A 98 -12.06 -16.79 3.12
C VAL A 98 -13.28 -17.21 3.92
N ILE A 99 -14.45 -17.24 3.28
CA ILE A 99 -15.72 -17.55 3.92
C ILE A 99 -16.11 -18.97 3.51
N GLU A 100 -16.07 -19.91 4.45
CA GLU A 100 -16.32 -21.33 4.19
C GLU A 100 -17.82 -21.66 4.04
N GLU A 101 -18.68 -20.94 4.76
CA GLU A 101 -20.12 -21.23 4.88
C GLU A 101 -21.00 -19.97 4.83
N GLY A 102 -22.28 -20.16 4.49
CA GLY A 102 -23.29 -19.10 4.50
C GLY A 102 -23.48 -18.35 3.17
N LYS A 103 -24.23 -17.24 3.22
CA LYS A 103 -24.68 -16.47 2.04
C LYS A 103 -23.53 -15.91 1.19
N TYR A 104 -22.41 -15.59 1.82
CA TYR A 104 -21.27 -14.92 1.19
C TYR A 104 -20.08 -15.86 0.95
N ARG A 105 -20.32 -17.17 0.88
CA ARG A 105 -19.30 -18.20 0.67
C ARG A 105 -18.39 -17.87 -0.52
N GLY A 106 -17.08 -17.98 -0.29
CA GLY A 106 -16.05 -17.70 -1.29
C GLY A 106 -14.87 -16.89 -0.75
N VAL A 107 -13.95 -16.54 -1.65
CA VAL A 107 -12.80 -15.68 -1.35
C VAL A 107 -13.13 -14.26 -1.80
N GLN A 108 -13.07 -13.31 -0.88
CA GLN A 108 -13.30 -11.89 -1.16
C GLN A 108 -12.06 -11.09 -0.79
N VAL A 109 -11.68 -10.14 -1.65
CA VAL A 109 -10.55 -9.23 -1.42
C VAL A 109 -11.07 -7.80 -1.49
N GLY A 110 -10.79 -7.01 -0.47
CA GLY A 110 -11.27 -5.62 -0.40
C GLY A 110 -10.82 -4.88 0.85
N GLY A 111 -11.31 -3.65 0.99
CA GLY A 111 -11.06 -2.84 2.19
C GLY A 111 -11.95 -3.29 3.35
N ALA A 112 -11.35 -3.53 4.52
CA ALA A 112 -12.08 -3.85 5.73
C ALA A 112 -12.79 -2.61 6.29
N VAL A 113 -14.04 -2.78 6.74
CA VAL A 113 -14.75 -1.78 7.55
C VAL A 113 -14.91 -2.32 8.96
N VAL A 114 -14.17 -1.73 9.89
CA VAL A 114 -14.08 -2.26 11.25
C VAL A 114 -15.01 -1.49 12.19
N ARG A 115 -15.96 -2.23 12.80
CA ARG A 115 -16.89 -1.76 13.82
C ARG A 115 -16.59 -2.41 15.17
N GLU A 116 -16.98 -1.76 16.27
CA GLU A 116 -16.74 -2.24 17.65
C GLU A 116 -17.30 -3.65 17.90
N ARG A 117 -18.45 -3.98 17.29
CA ARG A 117 -19.10 -5.30 17.45
C ARG A 117 -18.35 -6.45 16.78
N GLY A 118 -17.27 -6.21 16.03
CA GLY A 118 -16.47 -7.28 15.44
C GLY A 118 -17.14 -8.07 14.31
N HIS A 119 -18.26 -7.58 13.77
CA HIS A 119 -18.87 -8.13 12.55
C HIS A 119 -18.33 -7.35 11.35
N PHE A 120 -17.67 -8.05 10.44
CA PHE A 120 -17.04 -7.54 9.22
C PHE A 120 -17.51 -8.36 8.02
#